data_AF-A0A1Q4FZ03-F1
#
_entry.id   AF-A0A1Q4FZ03-F1
#
_cell.length_a   1.000
_cell.length_b   1.000
_cell.length_c   1.000
_cell.angle_alpha   90.00
_cell.angle_beta   90.00
_cell.angle_gamma   90.00
#
_symmetry.space_group_name_H-M   'P 1'
#
loop_
_entity.id
_entity.type
_entity.pdbx_description
1 polymer ?
#
loop_
_entity_poly.entity_id
_entity_poly.type
_entity_poly.pdbx_seq_one_letter_code
_entity_poly.pdbx_strand_id
1 'polypeptide(L)'
;MKSLRITLGVAAIAIGSFAAFSFAPASSSAKVALQEFYTNPDGSMGSPVVGSSDCQGPNQRICSQEYDTSTNQPTNNPDKIHRGVRPN
;
A
#
# COMPACT_ATOMS: atom_id res chain seq x y z
N MET A 1 62.63 22.60 -14.77
CA MET A 1 61.21 22.99 -14.96
C MET A 1 60.58 22.02 -15.97
N LYS A 2 59.33 21.60 -15.73
CA LYS A 2 58.46 20.71 -16.57
C LYS A 2 58.96 19.26 -16.65
N SER A 3 58.23 18.20 -16.27
CA SER A 3 56.78 17.99 -16.30
C SER A 3 56.43 16.86 -15.31
N LEU A 4 55.73 17.18 -14.21
CA LEU A 4 55.21 16.20 -13.26
C LEU A 4 53.70 16.40 -13.13
N ARG A 5 52.93 16.18 -14.20
CA ARG A 5 51.47 16.37 -14.20
C ARG A 5 50.70 15.50 -15.21
N ILE A 6 51.12 14.30 -15.59
CA ILE A 6 50.26 13.45 -16.47
C ILE A 6 50.32 11.95 -16.15
N THR A 7 50.43 11.59 -14.87
CA THR A 7 50.37 10.16 -14.46
C THR A 7 49.36 9.89 -13.34
N LEU A 8 48.40 10.80 -13.15
CA LEU A 8 47.33 10.64 -12.16
C LEU A 8 45.94 10.69 -12.80
N GLY A 9 45.82 10.30 -14.07
CA GLY A 9 44.57 10.43 -14.84
C GLY A 9 43.78 9.14 -15.06
N VAL A 10 44.32 7.95 -14.75
CA VAL A 10 43.74 6.68 -15.25
C VAL A 10 43.61 5.59 -14.16
N ALA A 11 43.59 5.96 -12.88
CA ALA A 11 43.34 5.02 -11.78
C ALA A 11 41.92 5.14 -11.18
N ALA A 12 41.00 5.84 -11.85
CA ALA A 12 39.63 6.06 -11.37
C ALA A 12 38.57 5.30 -12.19
N ILE A 13 38.91 4.12 -12.71
CA ILE A 13 37.96 3.26 -13.45
C ILE A 13 38.10 1.82 -12.95
N ALA A 14 37.98 1.61 -11.64
CA ALA A 14 37.98 0.24 -11.09
C ALA A 14 37.35 0.09 -9.70
N ILE A 15 36.44 0.95 -9.26
CA ILE A 15 35.57 0.62 -8.11
C ILE A 15 34.19 1.21 -8.38
N GLY A 16 33.16 0.38 -8.46
CA GLY A 16 31.79 0.84 -8.18
C GLY A 16 30.65 0.31 -9.04
N SER A 17 30.86 -0.54 -10.04
CA SER A 17 29.77 -1.01 -10.93
C SER A 17 29.03 -2.28 -10.44
N PHE A 18 29.04 -2.57 -9.13
CA PHE A 18 28.23 -3.66 -8.53
C PHE A 18 27.45 -3.21 -7.29
N ALA A 19 27.07 -1.93 -7.19
CA ALA A 19 26.23 -1.44 -6.08
C ALA A 19 24.94 -0.72 -6.54
N ALA A 20 24.53 -0.87 -7.80
CA ALA A 20 23.33 -0.22 -8.33
C ALA A 20 22.08 -1.13 -8.41
N PHE A 21 22.09 -2.30 -7.76
CA PHE A 21 20.91 -3.14 -7.61
C PHE A 21 20.80 -3.66 -6.17
N SER A 22 20.70 -2.79 -5.17
CA SER A 22 20.29 -3.30 -3.84
C SER A 22 19.52 -2.31 -2.96
N PHE A 23 18.93 -1.28 -3.57
CA PHE A 23 17.85 -0.53 -2.95
C PHE A 23 16.75 -0.27 -3.99
N ALA A 24 16.34 -1.30 -4.72
CA ALA A 24 14.91 -1.40 -4.94
C ALA A 24 14.36 -1.59 -3.53
N PRO A 25 13.49 -0.69 -3.00
CA PRO A 25 12.71 -1.06 -1.84
C PRO A 25 12.12 -2.41 -2.23
N ALA A 26 12.37 -3.44 -1.43
CA ALA A 26 11.47 -4.55 -1.44
C ALA A 26 10.13 -3.92 -1.05
N SER A 27 9.37 -3.48 -2.06
CA SER A 27 7.93 -3.56 -2.04
C SER A 27 7.62 -5.05 -1.97
N SER A 28 7.96 -5.64 -0.82
CA SER A 28 6.99 -6.37 -0.05
C SER A 28 5.79 -5.44 0.10
N SER A 29 5.03 -5.31 -0.98
CA SER A 29 3.64 -5.71 -0.95
C SER A 29 3.66 -7.11 -0.34
N ALA A 30 3.89 -7.16 0.99
CA ALA A 30 3.16 -8.08 1.82
C ALA A 30 1.77 -7.92 1.26
N LYS A 31 1.28 -9.00 0.66
CA LYS A 31 -0.06 -9.07 0.11
C LYS A 31 -0.96 -9.01 1.34
N VAL A 32 -1.00 -7.85 1.99
CA VAL A 32 -2.01 -7.42 2.94
C VAL A 32 -3.25 -7.73 2.13
N ALA A 33 -3.94 -8.80 2.50
CA ALA A 33 -5.12 -9.22 1.78
C ALA A 33 -6.17 -8.18 2.16
N LEU A 34 -6.09 -7.04 1.47
CA LEU A 34 -7.01 -5.95 1.57
C LEU A 34 -8.30 -6.44 0.92
N GLN A 35 -9.36 -6.47 1.71
CA GLN A 35 -10.68 -6.87 1.25
C GLN A 35 -11.71 -5.95 1.89
N GLU A 36 -12.74 -5.62 1.13
CA GLU A 36 -13.85 -4.81 1.61
C GLU A 36 -14.82 -5.69 2.38
N PHE A 37 -15.19 -5.25 3.59
CA PHE A 37 -16.19 -5.89 4.43
C PHE A 37 -17.26 -4.88 4.82
N TYR A 38 -18.48 -5.37 5.01
CA TYR A 38 -19.53 -4.55 5.62
C TYR A 38 -19.17 -4.23 7.07
N THR A 39 -19.56 -3.06 7.55
CA THR A 39 -19.39 -2.67 8.95
C THR A 39 -20.68 -2.95 9.70
N ASN A 40 -20.59 -3.72 10.77
CA ASN A 40 -21.73 -4.00 11.62
C ASN A 40 -22.10 -2.75 12.47
N PRO A 41 -23.31 -2.67 13.05
CA PRO A 41 -23.75 -1.52 13.83
C PRO A 41 -22.91 -1.22 15.09
N ASP A 42 -22.20 -2.24 15.60
CA ASP A 42 -21.25 -2.19 16.71
C ASP A 42 -19.84 -1.70 16.29
N GLY A 43 -19.62 -1.47 14.98
CA GLY A 43 -18.35 -1.06 14.40
C GLY A 43 -17.40 -2.21 14.08
N SER A 44 -17.81 -3.47 14.31
CA SER A 44 -17.00 -4.65 13.98
C SER A 44 -17.01 -4.97 12.49
N MET A 45 -16.03 -5.77 12.05
CA MET A 45 -15.99 -6.31 10.71
C MET A 45 -17.13 -7.31 10.49
N GLY A 46 -17.95 -7.04 9.49
CA GLY A 46 -19.07 -7.88 9.08
C GLY A 46 -18.69 -8.86 7.97
N SER A 47 -19.67 -9.21 7.15
CA SER A 47 -19.46 -10.13 6.02
C SER A 47 -18.62 -9.47 4.91
N PRO A 48 -17.86 -10.24 4.13
CA PRO A 48 -17.14 -9.71 2.97
C PRO A 48 -18.12 -9.15 1.94
N VAL A 49 -17.75 -8.03 1.34
CA VAL A 49 -18.44 -7.49 0.17
C VAL A 49 -18.05 -8.34 -1.03
N VAL A 50 -19.04 -8.93 -1.71
CA VAL A 50 -18.82 -9.73 -2.92
C VAL A 50 -19.34 -8.93 -4.10
N GLY A 51 -18.42 -8.38 -4.91
CA GLY A 51 -18.77 -7.52 -6.05
C GLY A 51 -18.71 -6.03 -5.70
N SER A 52 -19.63 -5.24 -6.24
CA SER A 52 -19.72 -3.81 -5.95
C SER A 52 -20.42 -3.58 -4.60
N SER A 53 -19.91 -2.67 -3.79
CA SER A 53 -20.52 -2.30 -2.52
C SER A 53 -21.90 -1.65 -2.74
N ASP A 54 -22.98 -2.40 -2.60
CA ASP A 54 -24.35 -1.91 -2.79
C ASP A 54 -24.88 -1.12 -1.58
N CYS A 55 -24.04 -0.30 -0.95
CA CYS A 55 -24.46 0.56 0.16
C CYS A 55 -25.46 1.60 -0.35
N GLN A 56 -26.71 1.49 0.11
CA GLN A 56 -27.82 2.33 -0.38
C GLN A 56 -28.19 3.44 0.60
N GLY A 57 -28.45 4.64 0.07
CA GLY A 57 -29.06 5.75 0.80
C GLY A 57 -28.08 6.72 1.48
N PRO A 58 -28.53 7.95 1.79
CA PRO A 58 -27.69 9.04 2.31
C PRO A 58 -27.44 8.92 3.83
N ASN A 59 -27.06 7.74 4.31
CA ASN A 59 -26.77 7.54 5.73
C ASN A 59 -25.33 7.94 6.06
N GLN A 60 -25.12 8.63 7.19
CA GLN A 60 -23.78 9.08 7.64
C GLN A 60 -22.90 7.94 8.15
N ARG A 61 -23.45 6.75 8.39
CA ARG A 61 -22.73 5.59 8.93
C ARG A 61 -21.97 4.84 7.84
N ILE A 62 -20.81 4.30 8.21
CA ILE A 62 -20.02 3.43 7.36
C ILE A 62 -20.81 2.13 7.17
N CYS A 63 -21.07 1.79 5.91
CA CYS A 63 -21.77 0.58 5.51
C CYS A 63 -20.77 -0.51 5.11
N SER A 64 -19.73 -0.15 4.37
CA SER A 64 -18.57 -1.02 4.13
C SER A 64 -17.28 -0.21 4.11
N GLN A 65 -16.19 -0.87 4.45
CA GLN A 65 -14.85 -0.30 4.34
C GLN A 65 -13.83 -1.40 4.05
N GLU A 66 -12.67 -1.02 3.56
CA GLU A 66 -11.54 -1.92 3.39
C GLU A 66 -10.93 -2.29 4.76
N TYR A 67 -10.70 -3.58 4.96
CA TYR A 67 -9.99 -4.14 6.10
C TYR A 67 -8.75 -4.88 5.62
N ASP A 68 -7.74 -4.87 6.48
CA ASP A 68 -6.61 -5.78 6.36
C ASP A 68 -6.99 -7.13 6.98
N THR A 69 -7.15 -8.18 6.17
CA THR A 69 -7.52 -9.52 6.68
C THR A 69 -6.43 -10.16 7.55
N SER A 70 -5.22 -9.60 7.57
CA SER A 70 -4.12 -10.07 8.42
C SER A 70 -4.27 -9.56 9.86
N THR A 71 -4.84 -8.36 10.03
CA THR A 71 -5.01 -7.70 11.34
C THR A 71 -6.47 -7.57 11.77
N ASN A 72 -7.42 -7.83 10.86
CA ASN A 72 -8.85 -7.55 11.00
C ASN A 72 -9.16 -6.09 11.36
N GLN A 73 -8.24 -5.17 11.02
CA GLN A 73 -8.40 -3.75 11.30
C GLN A 73 -8.86 -2.98 10.06
N PRO A 74 -9.65 -1.92 10.24
CA PRO A 74 -9.97 -0.99 9.16
C PRO A 74 -8.70 -0.36 8.59
N THR A 75 -8.59 -0.25 7.28
CA THR A 75 -7.53 0.58 6.67
C THR A 75 -7.84 2.07 6.77
N ASN A 76 -9.10 2.44 7.06
CA ASN A 76 -9.60 3.82 7.08
C ASN A 76 -9.33 4.59 5.77
N ASN A 77 -9.20 3.87 4.66
CA ASN A 77 -8.98 4.48 3.35
C ASN A 77 -10.26 5.19 2.87
N PRO A 78 -10.27 6.53 2.71
CA PRO A 78 -11.49 7.29 2.38
C PRO A 78 -12.10 6.90 1.03
N ASP A 79 -11.29 6.45 0.06
CA ASP A 79 -11.77 6.04 -1.27
C ASP A 79 -12.49 4.68 -1.24
N LYS A 80 -12.31 3.91 -0.15
CA LYS A 80 -12.88 2.58 0.07
C LYS A 80 -13.92 2.56 1.18
N ILE A 81 -14.26 3.71 1.76
CA ILE A 81 -15.31 3.83 2.78
C ILE A 81 -16.62 4.16 2.07
N HIS A 82 -17.52 3.19 2.05
CA HIS A 82 -18.86 3.36 1.52
C HIS A 82 -19.82 3.61 2.67
N ARG A 83 -20.61 4.68 2.56
CA ARG A 83 -21.62 5.05 3.54
C ARG A 83 -23.00 4.69 3.02
N GLY A 84 -23.93 4.39 3.93
CA GLY A 84 -25.29 4.02 3.56
C GLY A 84 -25.88 2.94 4.45
N VAL A 85 -26.84 2.20 3.89
CA VAL A 85 -27.47 1.02 4.46
C VAL A 85 -26.94 -0.20 3.72
N ARG A 86 -26.60 -1.24 4.47
CA ARG A 86 -26.19 -2.53 3.93
C ARG A 86 -27.36 -3.16 3.14
N PRO A 87 -27.14 -3.71 1.93
CA PRO A 87 -28.16 -4.49 1.23
C PRO A 87 -28.50 -5.73 2.07
N ASN A 88 -29.78 -5.99 2.31
CA ASN A 88 -30.26 -7.17 3.05
C ASN A 88 -29.96 -8.47 2.31
#